data_AF-A0A3E0HIE4-F1
#
_entry.id   AF-A0A3E0HIE4-F1
#
_cell.length_a   1.000
_cell.length_b   1.000
_cell.length_c   1.000
_cell.angle_alpha   90.00
_cell.angle_beta   90.00
_cell.angle_gamma   90.00
#
_symmetry.space_group_name_H-M   'P 1'
#
loop_
_entity.id
_entity.type
_entity.pdbx_description
1 polymer ?
#
loop_
_entity_poly.entity_id
_entity_poly.type
_entity_poly.pdbx_seq_one_letter_code
_entity_poly.pdbx_strand_id
1 'polypeptide(L)'
;MKAFRRWVAAAGLAGLLSGVTLVASAQAASASTIQQGWIQLCSQGGYDSYLEFPAWHSATTIVPQKQCDWWPVNTGGATILVVAHDDKGTSLGSYWYNSSGEGLGIGTESDVKTGWRYAINW
;
A
#
# COMPACT_ATOMS: atom_id res chain seq x y z
N MET A 1 18.89 31.86 53.89
CA MET A 1 18.16 30.65 54.33
C MET A 1 18.38 29.54 53.30
N LYS A 2 18.72 28.34 53.78
CA LYS A 2 18.51 26.98 53.20
C LYS A 2 18.39 26.89 51.66
N ALA A 3 19.40 26.46 50.90
CA ALA A 3 19.90 25.08 50.70
C ALA A 3 19.04 24.21 49.76
N PHE A 4 19.74 23.41 48.94
CA PHE A 4 19.33 22.19 48.21
C PHE A 4 18.56 22.39 46.87
N ARG A 5 18.84 21.67 45.77
CA ARG A 5 19.75 20.53 45.49
C ARG A 5 19.98 20.43 43.98
N ARG A 6 21.21 20.11 43.61
CA ARG A 6 21.69 19.69 42.27
C ARG A 6 20.93 18.46 41.76
N TRP A 7 20.86 18.28 40.43
CA TRP A 7 21.26 17.13 39.58
C TRP A 7 20.90 17.54 38.13
N VAL A 8 21.83 18.01 37.29
CA VAL A 8 22.77 17.23 36.43
C VAL A 8 21.98 16.33 35.47
N ALA A 9 22.03 16.47 34.15
CA ALA A 9 23.24 16.47 33.35
C ALA A 9 23.11 17.14 31.96
N ALA A 10 24.25 17.68 31.53
CA ALA A 10 24.81 17.72 30.17
C ALA A 10 23.87 18.15 29.03
N ALA A 11 23.96 19.39 28.54
CA ALA A 11 25.07 19.96 27.76
C ALA A 11 25.30 19.25 26.41
N GLY A 12 24.93 19.99 25.35
CA GLY A 12 25.76 20.11 24.17
C GLY A 12 25.33 19.26 22.97
N LEU A 13 24.64 19.89 22.01
CA LEU A 13 25.32 20.50 20.85
C LEU A 13 24.27 21.18 19.97
N ALA A 14 24.45 22.49 19.79
CA ALA A 14 23.85 23.21 18.67
C ALA A 14 24.47 22.67 17.38
N GLY A 15 23.63 22.34 16.40
CA GLY A 15 24.11 21.90 15.10
C GLY A 15 23.01 21.44 14.17
N LEU A 16 22.58 22.37 13.32
CA LEU A 16 22.02 22.13 11.98
C LEU A 16 20.60 21.56 11.88
N LEU A 17 19.71 22.42 11.39
CA LEU A 17 18.52 22.05 10.62
C LEU A 17 18.91 20.98 9.59
N SER A 18 18.41 19.76 9.73
CA SER A 18 18.44 18.75 8.69
C SER A 18 17.21 17.88 8.87
N GLY A 19 16.44 17.79 7.79
CA GLY A 19 15.03 17.47 7.79
C GLY A 19 14.68 16.22 8.58
N VAL A 20 13.60 16.35 9.36
CA VAL A 20 12.77 15.20 9.70
C VAL A 20 12.30 14.65 8.36
N THR A 21 13.03 13.70 7.80
CA THR A 21 12.44 12.77 6.85
C THR A 21 11.42 12.01 7.67
N LEU A 22 10.18 12.52 7.67
CA LEU A 22 9.01 11.71 7.95
C LEU A 22 9.14 10.55 6.97
N VAL A 23 9.73 9.45 7.43
CA VAL A 23 9.51 8.16 6.82
C VAL A 23 8.04 7.93 7.12
N ALA A 24 7.18 8.45 6.24
CA ALA A 24 5.82 8.01 6.14
C ALA A 24 5.96 6.53 5.87
N SER A 25 5.92 5.74 6.94
CA SER A 25 5.65 4.33 6.86
C SER A 25 4.32 4.27 6.13
N ALA A 26 4.38 4.08 4.81
CA ALA A 26 3.28 3.49 4.07
C ALA A 26 2.92 2.27 4.91
N GLN A 27 1.77 2.32 5.57
CA GLN A 27 1.27 1.21 6.34
C GLN A 27 1.09 0.11 5.32
N ALA A 28 2.14 -0.73 5.18
CA ALA A 28 2.10 -1.94 4.40
C ALA A 28 0.79 -2.60 4.75
N ALA A 29 -0.16 -2.62 3.82
CA ALA A 29 -1.42 -3.26 4.12
C ALA A 29 -1.07 -4.71 4.38
N SER A 30 -1.32 -5.14 5.62
CA SER A 30 -0.94 -6.46 6.06
C SER A 30 -1.82 -7.47 5.32
N ALA A 31 -1.23 -8.12 4.31
CA ALA A 31 -1.55 -9.44 3.78
C ALA A 31 -2.54 -10.27 4.60
N SER A 32 -2.23 -10.44 5.88
CA SER A 32 -2.65 -11.60 6.65
C SER A 32 -4.09 -11.53 7.18
N THR A 33 -4.92 -10.62 6.69
CA THR A 33 -6.31 -10.43 7.17
C THR A 33 -7.34 -10.25 6.07
N ILE A 34 -6.99 -10.50 4.81
CA ILE A 34 -7.96 -10.38 3.72
C ILE A 34 -8.88 -11.59 3.73
N GLN A 35 -10.18 -11.32 3.86
CA GLN A 35 -11.20 -12.34 3.89
C GLN A 35 -11.18 -13.16 2.61
N GLN A 36 -11.36 -14.47 2.74
CA GLN A 36 -11.57 -15.34 1.59
C GLN A 36 -12.69 -14.79 0.69
N GLY A 37 -12.47 -14.80 -0.62
CA GLY A 37 -13.42 -14.25 -1.58
C GLY A 37 -13.37 -12.72 -1.72
N TRP A 38 -12.40 -12.06 -1.08
CA TRP A 38 -12.19 -10.61 -1.22
C TRP A 38 -10.85 -10.29 -1.87
N ILE A 39 -10.83 -9.14 -2.54
CA ILE A 39 -9.61 -8.51 -3.04
C ILE A 39 -9.51 -7.11 -2.46
N GLN A 40 -8.34 -6.76 -1.94
CA GLN A 40 -7.99 -5.42 -1.50
C GLN A 40 -7.00 -4.77 -2.47
N LEU A 41 -7.22 -3.49 -2.78
CA LEU A 41 -6.22 -2.64 -3.43
C LEU A 41 -5.89 -1.46 -2.53
N CYS A 42 -4.60 -1.18 -2.33
CA CYS A 42 -4.10 0.01 -1.65
C CYS A 42 -3.18 0.84 -2.56
N SER A 43 -3.56 2.09 -2.80
CA SER A 43 -2.85 3.04 -3.66
C SER A 43 -1.70 3.75 -2.93
N GLN A 44 -0.69 3.02 -2.48
CA GLN A 44 0.34 3.57 -1.58
C GLN A 44 1.39 4.45 -2.28
N GLY A 45 1.61 4.28 -3.58
CA GLY A 45 2.67 4.92 -4.36
C GLY A 45 2.47 6.42 -4.66
N GLY A 46 1.46 7.08 -4.10
CA GLY A 46 1.21 8.51 -4.35
C GLY A 46 0.58 8.78 -5.73
N TYR A 47 -0.15 7.79 -6.25
CA TYR A 47 -0.95 7.88 -7.46
C TYR A 47 -2.21 7.05 -7.26
N ASP A 48 -3.25 7.34 -8.03
CA ASP A 48 -4.49 6.57 -7.99
C ASP A 48 -4.31 5.27 -8.78
N SER A 49 -5.00 4.21 -8.37
CA SER A 49 -4.85 2.90 -9.01
C SER A 49 -6.18 2.16 -9.08
N TYR A 50 -6.29 1.17 -9.96
CA TYR A 50 -7.45 0.31 -10.07
C TYR A 50 -7.05 -1.12 -10.45
N LEU A 51 -7.97 -2.06 -10.28
CA LEU A 51 -7.80 -3.45 -10.71
C LEU A 51 -8.63 -3.72 -11.96
N GLU A 52 -8.03 -4.40 -12.92
CA GLU A 52 -8.70 -4.96 -14.09
C GLU A 52 -8.87 -6.47 -13.92
N PHE A 53 -10.03 -6.97 -14.36
CA PHE A 53 -10.37 -8.38 -14.47
C PHE A 53 -10.58 -8.71 -15.96
N PRO A 54 -9.51 -9.04 -16.72
CA PRO A 54 -9.59 -9.15 -18.18
C PRO A 54 -10.58 -10.22 -18.64
N ALA A 55 -10.65 -11.35 -17.92
CA ALA A 55 -11.59 -12.43 -18.21
C ALA A 55 -13.06 -11.99 -18.18
N TRP A 56 -13.36 -10.92 -17.44
CA TRP A 56 -14.71 -10.39 -17.26
C TRP A 56 -14.93 -9.05 -17.98
N HIS A 57 -13.91 -8.53 -18.68
CA HIS A 57 -13.95 -7.22 -19.33
C HIS A 57 -14.44 -6.12 -18.39
N SER A 58 -13.96 -6.17 -17.14
CA SER A 58 -14.41 -5.29 -16.06
C SER A 58 -13.22 -4.77 -15.27
N ALA A 59 -13.43 -3.65 -14.59
CA ALA A 59 -12.45 -3.03 -13.70
C ALA A 59 -13.15 -2.52 -12.44
N THR A 60 -12.38 -2.35 -11.36
CA THR A 60 -12.87 -1.70 -10.15
C THR A 60 -13.04 -0.20 -10.37
N THR A 61 -13.67 0.46 -9.41
CA THR A 61 -13.50 1.90 -9.24
C THR A 61 -12.04 2.24 -8.95
N ILE A 62 -11.65 3.45 -9.33
CA ILE A 62 -10.31 3.98 -9.02
C ILE A 62 -10.21 4.22 -7.51
N VAL A 63 -9.15 3.69 -6.90
CA VAL A 63 -8.78 3.93 -5.51
C VAL A 63 -7.83 5.12 -5.47
N PRO A 64 -8.23 6.24 -4.82
CA PRO A 64 -7.37 7.40 -4.74
C PRO A 64 -6.07 7.10 -3.99
N GLN A 65 -5.02 7.86 -4.30
CA GLN A 65 -3.74 7.76 -3.63
C GLN A 65 -3.89 7.78 -2.09
N LYS A 66 -3.06 6.98 -1.43
CA LYS A 66 -3.03 6.79 0.03
C LYS A 66 -4.34 6.24 0.63
N GLN A 67 -5.21 5.66 -0.20
CA GLN A 67 -6.41 4.96 0.26
C GLN A 67 -6.35 3.47 -0.10
N CYS A 68 -7.23 2.71 0.54
CA CYS A 68 -7.47 1.31 0.24
C CYS A 68 -8.95 1.07 0.02
N ASP A 69 -9.29 0.16 -0.88
CA ASP A 69 -10.65 -0.31 -1.09
C ASP A 69 -10.69 -1.82 -1.26
N TRP A 70 -11.88 -2.39 -1.08
CA TRP A 70 -12.10 -3.84 -0.97
C TRP A 70 -13.35 -4.25 -1.73
N TRP A 71 -13.24 -5.33 -2.50
CA TRP A 71 -14.39 -5.86 -3.24
C TRP A 71 -14.56 -7.36 -2.98
N PRO A 72 -15.80 -7.82 -2.79
CA PRO A 72 -16.10 -9.23 -2.85
C PRO A 72 -16.01 -9.66 -4.32
N VAL A 73 -15.19 -10.69 -4.58
CA VAL A 73 -14.95 -11.20 -5.92
C VAL A 73 -15.21 -12.70 -5.90
N ASN A 74 -16.29 -13.13 -6.55
CA ASN A 74 -16.62 -14.54 -6.69
C ASN A 74 -16.17 -15.04 -8.07
N THR A 75 -15.20 -15.95 -8.10
CA THR A 75 -14.67 -16.53 -9.34
C THR A 75 -15.39 -17.80 -9.76
N GLY A 76 -16.37 -18.28 -8.99
CA GLY A 76 -17.05 -19.55 -9.26
C GLY A 76 -16.12 -20.77 -9.17
N GLY A 77 -15.00 -20.65 -8.43
CA GLY A 77 -13.96 -21.68 -8.30
C GLY A 77 -12.90 -21.66 -9.41
N ALA A 78 -13.03 -20.78 -10.40
CA ALA A 78 -11.99 -20.58 -11.41
C ALA A 78 -10.83 -19.73 -10.86
N THR A 79 -9.63 -19.98 -11.38
CA THR A 79 -8.50 -19.07 -11.17
C THR A 79 -8.49 -18.02 -12.28
N ILE A 80 -8.54 -16.75 -11.90
CA ILE A 80 -8.57 -15.60 -12.84
C ILE A 80 -7.31 -14.75 -12.70
N LEU A 81 -6.98 -14.01 -13.75
CA LEU A 81 -5.94 -12.99 -13.71
C LEU A 81 -6.55 -11.66 -13.21
N VAL A 82 -5.86 -11.03 -12.28
CA VAL A 82 -6.15 -9.68 -11.78
C VAL A 82 -4.95 -8.81 -12.12
N VAL A 83 -5.17 -7.67 -12.76
CA VAL A 83 -4.10 -6.78 -13.20
C VAL A 83 -4.24 -5.45 -12.48
N ALA A 84 -3.16 -4.96 -11.87
CA ALA A 84 -3.14 -3.65 -11.25
C ALA A 84 -2.68 -2.61 -12.26
N HIS A 85 -3.39 -1.48 -12.31
CA HIS A 85 -3.08 -0.35 -13.18
C HIS A 85 -2.97 0.95 -12.40
N ASP A 86 -2.19 1.89 -12.91
CA ASP A 86 -2.28 3.28 -12.47
C ASP A 86 -3.46 4.01 -13.13
N ASP A 87 -3.69 5.24 -12.68
CA ASP A 87 -4.71 6.17 -13.19
C ASP A 87 -4.67 6.41 -14.71
N LYS A 88 -3.56 6.06 -15.36
CA LYS A 88 -3.33 6.24 -16.80
C LYS A 88 -3.49 4.92 -17.58
N GLY A 89 -3.83 3.83 -16.90
CA GLY A 89 -3.97 2.51 -17.49
C GLY A 89 -2.66 1.75 -17.65
N THR A 90 -1.53 2.26 -17.12
CA THR A 90 -0.25 1.56 -17.17
C THR A 90 -0.31 0.35 -16.25
N SER A 91 -0.01 -0.85 -16.78
CA SER A 91 0.03 -2.06 -15.97
C SER A 91 1.23 -2.04 -15.01
N LEU A 92 0.97 -2.33 -13.74
CA LEU A 92 1.92 -2.30 -12.64
C LEU A 92 2.32 -3.70 -12.15
N GLY A 93 1.48 -4.69 -12.45
CA GLY A 93 1.66 -6.08 -12.05
C GLY A 93 0.39 -6.89 -12.28
N SER A 94 0.52 -8.22 -12.21
CA SER A 94 -0.61 -9.14 -12.39
C SER A 94 -0.50 -10.34 -11.46
N TYR A 95 -1.66 -10.81 -10.99
CA TYR A 95 -1.77 -11.83 -9.96
C TYR A 95 -2.87 -12.82 -10.28
N TRP A 96 -2.61 -14.10 -9.98
CA TRP A 96 -3.63 -15.14 -10.08
C TRP A 96 -4.47 -15.17 -8.81
N TYR A 97 -5.79 -15.19 -8.97
CA TYR A 97 -6.76 -15.16 -7.88
C TYR A 97 -7.80 -16.28 -8.02
N ASN A 98 -8.16 -16.91 -6.91
CA ASN A 98 -9.27 -17.86 -6.85
C ASN A 98 -10.06 -17.60 -5.55
N SER A 99 -11.36 -17.32 -5.68
CA SER A 99 -12.20 -16.96 -4.52
C SER A 99 -12.44 -18.11 -3.54
N SER A 100 -12.13 -19.35 -3.93
CA SER A 100 -12.16 -20.51 -3.05
C SER A 100 -10.92 -20.66 -2.17
N GLY A 101 -9.86 -19.86 -2.41
CA GLY A 101 -8.64 -19.82 -1.63
C GLY A 101 -8.62 -18.68 -0.60
N GLU A 102 -7.46 -18.07 -0.42
CA GLU A 102 -7.28 -16.91 0.45
C GLU A 102 -7.75 -15.61 -0.22
N GLY A 103 -7.92 -14.54 0.57
CA GLY A 103 -8.09 -13.20 0.02
C GLY A 103 -6.82 -12.74 -0.70
N LEU A 104 -6.95 -11.78 -1.62
CA LEU A 104 -5.82 -11.21 -2.35
C LEU A 104 -5.61 -9.75 -1.98
N GLY A 105 -4.39 -9.39 -1.59
CA GLY A 105 -4.03 -8.02 -1.26
C GLY A 105 -3.03 -7.47 -2.24
N ILE A 106 -3.33 -6.30 -2.81
CA ILE A 106 -2.47 -5.66 -3.79
C ILE A 106 -2.11 -4.25 -3.32
N GLY A 107 -0.81 -3.97 -3.30
CA GLY A 107 -0.26 -2.65 -3.10
C GLY A 107 0.33 -2.09 -4.36
N THR A 108 -0.09 -0.91 -4.77
CA THR A 108 0.60 -0.18 -5.83
C THR A 108 1.54 0.82 -5.19
N GLU A 109 2.84 0.68 -5.45
CA GLU A 109 3.93 1.43 -4.84
C GLU A 109 4.64 2.32 -5.86
N SER A 110 5.43 3.26 -5.37
CA SER A 110 6.41 3.96 -6.20
C SER A 110 7.78 3.96 -5.52
N ASP A 111 8.83 3.77 -6.31
CA ASP A 111 10.17 4.04 -5.85
C ASP A 111 10.47 5.54 -5.97
N VAL A 112 10.70 6.18 -4.83
CA VAL A 112 10.92 7.63 -4.75
C VAL A 112 12.20 8.11 -5.43
N LYS A 113 13.17 7.22 -5.70
CA LYS A 113 14.45 7.59 -6.31
C LYS A 113 14.41 7.50 -7.84
N THR A 114 13.67 6.53 -8.34
CA THR A 114 13.67 6.14 -9.75
C THR A 114 12.35 6.47 -10.45
N GLY A 115 11.29 6.78 -9.69
CA GLY A 115 9.97 7.10 -10.21
C GLY A 115 9.20 5.89 -10.75
N TRP A 116 9.73 4.68 -10.59
CA TRP A 116 9.08 3.46 -11.06
C TRP A 116 7.84 3.17 -10.23
N ARG A 117 6.76 2.86 -10.91
CA ARG A 117 5.50 2.40 -10.33
C ARG A 117 5.42 0.88 -10.50
N TYR A 118 4.98 0.18 -9.47
CA TYR A 118 4.85 -1.28 -9.50
C TYR A 118 3.78 -1.73 -8.52
N ALA A 119 3.28 -2.95 -8.69
CA ALA A 119 2.42 -3.59 -7.72
C ALA A 119 3.17 -4.66 -6.93
N ILE A 120 2.76 -4.91 -5.70
CA ILE A 120 3.15 -6.06 -4.87
C ILE A 120 1.90 -6.78 -4.36
N ASN A 121 2.01 -8.09 -4.21
CA ASN A 121 1.03 -8.90 -3.49
C ASN A 121 1.52 -9.12 -2.07
N TRP A 122 0.63 -9.00 -1.10
CA TRP A 122 0.88 -9.29 0.31
C TRP A 122 -0.07 -10.39 0.77
#